data_AF-A0A0K6FS99-F1
#
_entry.id   AF-A0A0K6FS99-F1
#
_cell.length_a   1.000
_cell.length_b   1.000
_cell.length_c   1.000
_cell.angle_alpha   90.00
_cell.angle_beta   90.00
_cell.angle_gamma   90.00
#
_symmetry.space_group_name_H-M   'P 1'
#
loop_
_entity.id
_entity.type
_entity.pdbx_description
1 polymer ?
#
loop_
_entity_poly.entity_id
_entity_poly.type
_entity_poly.pdbx_seq_one_letter_code
_entity_poly.pdbx_strand_id
1 'polypeptide(L)'
;MLFTVLLFPLFAKATALPKLISQDGSASIVGDYKVPITLGVMSRCPDALMCEGVFNNVVSRVGDKIDIGLAFIGTVNASEPLYGVTCKHGEFECAGNVHELCAIAHTSSHDEWWPFLRCLNYQGKTQIGLEDVSRKCARVVGLDWDQSGIGACVSGDEGKRLLRESVEYSKRNHITTSCTIIINGKVRCIRDSTWKECDDGHTPADFVHRINSEYDKLNSKEFDSNVTEIFM
;
A
#
# COMPACT_ATOMS: atom_id res chain seq x y z
N MET A 1 57.28 -2.85 54.99
CA MET A 1 56.58 -1.70 55.60
C MET A 1 55.86 -0.99 54.47
N LEU A 2 54.55 -0.79 54.39
CA LEU A 2 53.47 -0.79 55.36
C LEU A 2 52.18 -1.22 54.60
N PHE A 3 51.36 -2.04 55.24
CA PHE A 3 50.00 -2.38 54.82
C PHE A 3 49.04 -1.23 55.20
N THR A 4 48.06 -0.91 54.36
CA THR A 4 46.80 -0.30 54.82
C THR A 4 45.64 -0.85 54.02
N VAL A 5 44.85 -1.68 54.71
CA VAL A 5 43.56 -2.25 54.31
C VAL A 5 42.47 -1.33 54.85
N LEU A 6 41.50 -0.96 54.00
CA LEU A 6 40.27 -0.29 54.42
C LEU A 6 39.13 -1.32 54.42
N LEU A 7 38.58 -1.56 55.62
CA LEU A 7 37.39 -2.37 55.87
C LEU A 7 36.13 -1.66 55.32
N PHE A 8 35.24 -2.44 54.72
CA PHE A 8 33.80 -2.12 54.68
C PHE A 8 32.99 -3.30 55.26
N PRO A 9 31.87 -3.03 55.95
CA PRO A 9 31.26 -3.94 56.92
C PRO A 9 30.30 -4.96 56.30
N LEU A 10 30.26 -6.15 56.90
CA LEU A 10 29.21 -7.14 56.72
C LEU A 10 27.89 -6.66 57.36
N PHE A 11 26.81 -6.65 56.59
CA PHE A 11 25.46 -6.78 57.12
C PHE A 11 24.81 -8.03 56.53
N ALA A 12 24.53 -8.99 57.40
CA ALA A 12 23.65 -10.13 57.12
C ALA A 12 22.20 -9.77 57.53
N LYS A 13 21.20 -10.24 56.77
CA LYS A 13 20.11 -11.10 57.30
C LYS A 13 18.94 -11.31 56.32
N ALA A 14 18.46 -12.56 56.38
CA ALA A 14 17.06 -13.01 56.40
C ALA A 14 16.22 -13.10 55.10
N THR A 15 16.04 -14.36 54.68
CA THR A 15 14.76 -15.08 54.43
C THR A 15 13.57 -14.34 53.82
N ALA A 16 13.11 -14.83 52.66
CA ALA A 16 11.69 -15.14 52.38
C ALA A 16 11.58 -15.91 51.05
N LEU A 17 10.97 -17.10 51.07
CA LEU A 17 10.33 -17.70 49.89
C LEU A 17 8.98 -17.00 49.69
N PRO A 18 8.62 -16.61 48.46
CA PRO A 18 7.21 -16.81 48.12
C PRO A 18 6.93 -17.14 46.64
N LYS A 19 5.82 -17.89 46.53
CA LYS A 19 4.79 -17.87 45.48
C LYS A 19 5.09 -18.44 44.10
N LEU A 20 4.60 -19.67 43.94
CA LEU A 20 3.82 -20.11 42.79
C LEU A 20 2.79 -19.05 42.33
N ILE A 21 2.58 -19.05 41.00
CA ILE A 21 1.53 -18.40 40.19
C ILE A 21 1.88 -17.01 39.65
N SER A 22 2.15 -16.95 38.34
CA SER A 22 1.31 -16.12 37.44
C SER A 22 1.26 -16.76 36.06
N GLN A 23 0.05 -17.14 35.65
CA GLN A 23 -0.30 -17.25 34.24
C GLN A 23 -0.20 -15.84 33.68
N ASP A 24 0.85 -15.52 32.94
CA ASP A 24 0.75 -14.43 31.98
C ASP A 24 0.47 -15.06 30.63
N GLY A 25 -0.82 -15.01 30.29
CA GLY A 25 -1.26 -15.13 28.93
C GLY A 25 -0.48 -14.13 28.09
N SER A 26 0.31 -14.67 27.17
CA SER A 26 0.84 -13.94 26.03
C SER A 26 -0.34 -13.24 25.36
N ALA A 27 -0.53 -11.95 25.67
CA ALA A 27 -1.27 -11.04 24.82
C ALA A 27 -0.54 -11.04 23.48
N SER A 28 -1.00 -11.89 22.57
CA SER A 28 -0.62 -11.81 21.17
C SER A 28 -1.05 -10.42 20.70
N ILE A 29 -0.07 -9.56 20.45
CA ILE A 29 -0.28 -8.34 19.67
C ILE A 29 -0.59 -8.80 18.24
N VAL A 30 -1.80 -9.31 18.01
CA VAL A 30 -2.32 -9.48 16.66
C VAL A 30 -2.85 -8.10 16.32
N GLY A 31 -2.08 -7.34 15.55
CA GLY A 31 -2.58 -6.10 14.97
C GLY A 31 -3.77 -6.42 14.05
N ASP A 32 -4.75 -5.50 14.01
CA ASP A 32 -5.95 -5.68 13.21
C ASP A 32 -5.65 -5.99 11.73
N TYR A 33 -6.39 -6.94 11.15
CA TYR A 33 -6.35 -7.25 9.72
C TYR A 33 -6.90 -6.08 8.91
N LYS A 34 -6.07 -5.53 8.01
CA LYS A 34 -6.45 -4.43 7.12
C LYS A 34 -7.27 -4.94 5.93
N VAL A 35 -8.20 -4.11 5.45
CA VAL A 35 -9.00 -4.40 4.26
C VAL A 35 -8.13 -4.24 3.01
N PRO A 36 -7.90 -5.29 2.21
CA PRO A 36 -7.11 -5.15 1.00
C PRO A 36 -7.93 -4.42 -0.08
N ILE A 37 -7.32 -3.40 -0.68
CA ILE A 37 -7.89 -2.57 -1.74
C ILE A 37 -6.92 -2.56 -2.92
N THR A 38 -7.44 -2.79 -4.12
CA THR A 38 -6.68 -2.63 -5.36
C THR A 38 -7.40 -1.67 -6.28
N LEU A 39 -6.70 -0.66 -6.76
CA LEU A 39 -7.16 0.19 -7.86
C LEU A 39 -6.49 -0.28 -9.15
N GLY A 40 -7.30 -0.81 -10.06
CA GLY A 40 -6.91 -1.13 -11.43
C GLY A 40 -6.87 0.14 -12.27
N VAL A 41 -5.67 0.59 -12.65
CA VAL A 41 -5.45 1.93 -13.22
C VAL A 41 -4.47 1.94 -14.38
N MET A 42 -4.41 3.09 -15.05
CA MET A 42 -3.28 3.49 -15.88
C MET A 42 -2.98 4.95 -15.57
N SER A 43 -1.72 5.29 -15.32
CA SER A 43 -1.32 6.59 -14.76
C SER A 43 -1.75 7.80 -15.61
N ARG A 44 -1.98 7.65 -16.92
CA ARG A 44 -2.46 8.73 -17.80
C ARG A 44 -3.95 8.65 -18.17
N CYS A 45 -4.68 7.71 -17.60
CA CYS A 45 -6.12 7.55 -17.86
C CYS A 45 -6.94 8.60 -17.10
N PRO A 46 -7.83 9.37 -17.78
CA PRO A 46 -8.66 10.36 -17.10
C PRO A 46 -9.58 9.75 -16.04
N ASP A 47 -10.05 8.52 -16.24
CA ASP A 47 -10.90 7.84 -15.26
C ASP A 47 -10.12 7.36 -14.02
N ALA A 48 -8.82 7.04 -14.16
CA ALA A 48 -7.94 6.77 -13.00
C ALA A 48 -7.80 8.02 -12.13
N LEU A 49 -7.43 9.16 -12.73
CA LEU A 49 -7.27 10.44 -12.01
C LEU A 49 -8.55 10.82 -11.25
N MET A 50 -9.72 10.58 -11.84
CA MET A 50 -11.01 10.85 -11.22
C MET A 50 -11.28 9.89 -10.04
N CYS A 51 -11.02 8.59 -10.24
CA CYS A 51 -11.16 7.54 -9.25
C CYS A 51 -10.24 7.74 -8.03
N GLU A 52 -8.97 8.00 -8.27
CA GLU A 52 -7.98 8.33 -7.25
C GLU A 52 -8.32 9.65 -6.54
N GLY A 53 -8.90 10.60 -7.29
CA GLY A 53 -9.50 11.82 -6.75
C GLY A 53 -10.56 11.57 -5.69
N VAL A 54 -11.44 10.59 -5.92
CA VAL A 54 -12.42 10.12 -4.92
C VAL A 54 -11.70 9.47 -3.74
N PHE A 55 -10.72 8.61 -4.01
CA PHE A 55 -9.97 7.89 -2.98
C PHE A 55 -9.11 8.78 -2.09
N ASN A 56 -8.74 10.00 -2.51
CA ASN A 56 -8.12 10.98 -1.61
C ASN A 56 -8.95 11.25 -0.34
N ASN A 57 -10.28 11.25 -0.46
CA ASN A 57 -11.18 11.42 0.68
C ASN A 57 -11.46 10.12 1.43
N VAL A 58 -11.25 8.97 0.78
CA VAL A 58 -11.41 7.65 1.41
C VAL A 58 -10.19 7.36 2.28
N VAL A 59 -8.99 7.45 1.71
CA VAL A 59 -7.72 7.23 2.42
C VAL A 59 -7.60 8.16 3.63
N SER A 60 -8.01 9.42 3.53
CA SER A 60 -7.95 10.35 4.66
C SER A 60 -8.88 10.01 5.84
N ARG A 61 -9.89 9.14 5.63
CA ARG A 61 -10.89 8.77 6.65
C ARG A 61 -10.70 7.37 7.21
N VAL A 62 -10.13 6.47 6.43
CA VAL A 62 -9.99 5.03 6.79
C VAL A 62 -8.60 4.47 6.44
N GLY A 63 -7.58 5.32 6.26
CA GLY A 63 -6.22 4.90 5.93
C GLY A 63 -5.65 3.88 6.92
N ASP A 64 -5.92 4.08 8.22
CA ASP A 64 -5.54 3.15 9.27
C ASP A 64 -6.22 1.77 9.16
N LYS A 65 -7.21 1.58 8.31
CA LYS A 65 -7.98 0.33 8.16
C LYS A 65 -7.70 -0.44 6.86
N ILE A 66 -6.91 0.13 5.95
CA ILE A 66 -6.75 -0.40 4.59
C ILE A 66 -5.31 -0.81 4.30
N ASP A 67 -5.18 -1.79 3.43
CA ASP A 67 -3.96 -2.07 2.68
C ASP A 67 -4.28 -1.80 1.21
N ILE A 68 -3.91 -0.61 0.72
CA ILE A 68 -4.26 -0.14 -0.63
C ILE A 68 -3.06 -0.26 -1.55
N GLY A 69 -3.29 -0.69 -2.79
CA GLY A 69 -2.29 -0.71 -3.84
C GLY A 69 -2.87 -0.43 -5.22
N LEU A 70 -1.97 -0.33 -6.21
CA LEU A 70 -2.31 -0.09 -7.61
C LEU A 70 -1.98 -1.33 -8.46
N ALA A 71 -2.82 -1.60 -9.45
CA ALA A 71 -2.58 -2.63 -10.46
C ALA A 71 -2.67 -2.00 -11.85
N PHE A 72 -1.58 -2.03 -12.60
CA PHE A 72 -1.47 -1.30 -13.86
C PHE A 72 -1.93 -2.13 -15.05
N ILE A 73 -2.65 -1.50 -15.97
CA ILE A 73 -3.17 -2.13 -17.18
C ILE A 73 -2.23 -1.84 -18.35
N GLY A 74 -1.91 -2.88 -19.12
CA GLY A 74 -1.06 -2.79 -20.29
C GLY A 74 -0.93 -4.13 -21.00
N THR A 75 0.00 -4.22 -21.94
CA THR A 75 0.29 -5.45 -22.68
C THR A 75 1.78 -5.74 -22.60
N VAL A 76 2.17 -6.83 -21.93
CA VAL A 76 3.53 -7.38 -22.04
C VAL A 76 3.90 -7.55 -23.51
N ASN A 77 5.01 -6.95 -23.91
CA ASN A 77 5.50 -6.90 -25.28
C ASN A 77 7.03 -6.99 -25.27
N ALA A 78 7.57 -8.18 -25.56
CA ALA A 78 9.02 -8.41 -25.56
C ALA A 78 9.77 -7.62 -26.65
N SER A 79 9.07 -7.12 -27.67
CA SER A 79 9.64 -6.29 -28.73
C SER A 79 9.67 -4.80 -28.38
N GLU A 80 9.04 -4.39 -27.27
CA GLU A 80 9.11 -3.02 -26.77
C GLU A 80 10.42 -2.86 -25.96
N PRO A 81 11.34 -1.98 -26.39
CA PRO A 81 12.72 -1.99 -25.89
C PRO A 81 12.93 -1.30 -24.53
N LEU A 82 12.01 -0.44 -24.07
CA LEU A 82 12.23 0.39 -22.89
C LEU A 82 11.77 -0.31 -21.61
N TYR A 83 10.55 -0.85 -21.63
CA TYR A 83 9.86 -1.42 -20.47
C TYR A 83 9.45 -2.88 -20.67
N GLY A 84 9.47 -3.39 -21.92
CA GLY A 84 8.93 -4.70 -22.25
C GLY A 84 7.40 -4.77 -22.11
N VAL A 85 6.75 -3.59 -22.11
CA VAL A 85 5.31 -3.40 -21.90
C VAL A 85 4.84 -2.28 -22.81
N THR A 86 3.73 -2.51 -23.51
CA THR A 86 3.01 -1.48 -24.25
C THR A 86 1.83 -0.98 -23.43
N CYS A 87 1.86 0.31 -23.08
CA CYS A 87 0.79 1.00 -22.36
C CYS A 87 -0.18 1.69 -23.34
N LYS A 88 -1.45 1.88 -22.96
CA LYS A 88 -2.52 2.37 -23.85
C LYS A 88 -2.36 3.84 -24.24
N HIS A 89 -1.78 4.66 -23.36
CA HIS A 89 -1.57 6.08 -23.59
C HIS A 89 -0.10 6.42 -23.91
N GLY A 90 0.64 5.45 -24.46
CA GLY A 90 2.01 5.63 -24.94
C GLY A 90 3.09 5.47 -23.87
N GLU A 91 4.32 5.73 -24.26
CA GLU A 91 5.52 5.48 -23.45
C GLU A 91 5.51 6.20 -22.10
N PHE A 92 5.09 7.46 -22.07
CA PHE A 92 5.04 8.22 -20.82
C PHE A 92 3.99 7.71 -19.82
N GLU A 93 2.98 6.95 -20.27
CA GLU A 93 2.13 6.21 -19.33
C GLU A 93 2.91 5.07 -18.68
N CYS A 94 3.71 4.32 -19.45
CA CYS A 94 4.57 3.29 -18.87
C CYS A 94 5.56 3.89 -17.87
N ALA A 95 6.19 5.03 -18.22
CA ALA A 95 7.05 5.77 -17.30
C ALA A 95 6.31 6.18 -16.02
N GLY A 96 5.11 6.75 -16.14
CA GLY A 96 4.27 7.12 -14.99
C GLY A 96 3.93 5.93 -14.09
N ASN A 97 3.53 4.81 -14.70
CA ASN A 97 3.24 3.57 -13.98
C ASN A 97 4.48 3.09 -13.21
N VAL A 98 5.68 3.15 -13.82
CA VAL A 98 6.95 2.81 -13.16
C VAL A 98 7.24 3.74 -11.98
N HIS A 99 7.04 5.05 -12.14
CA HIS A 99 7.29 6.01 -11.07
C HIS A 99 6.39 5.73 -9.84
N GLU A 100 5.11 5.43 -10.07
CA GLU A 100 4.16 5.08 -9.01
C GLU A 100 4.50 3.72 -8.37
N LEU A 101 4.84 2.70 -9.16
CA LEU A 101 5.26 1.39 -8.66
C LEU A 101 6.54 1.46 -7.82
N CYS A 102 7.53 2.24 -8.25
CA CYS A 102 8.76 2.43 -7.50
C CYS A 102 8.52 3.18 -6.19
N ALA A 103 7.63 4.18 -6.18
CA ALA A 103 7.23 4.83 -4.92
C ALA A 103 6.54 3.85 -3.96
N ILE A 104 5.63 3.00 -4.46
CA ILE A 104 4.99 1.95 -3.67
C ILE A 104 6.02 0.96 -3.11
N ALA A 105 6.97 0.51 -3.93
CA ALA A 105 7.96 -0.50 -3.55
C ALA A 105 9.01 0.00 -2.55
N HIS A 106 9.32 1.30 -2.55
CA HIS A 106 10.38 1.92 -1.75
C HIS A 106 9.85 2.83 -0.63
N THR A 107 8.61 2.62 -0.21
CA THR A 107 8.00 3.25 0.98
C THR A 107 7.36 2.19 1.87
N SER A 108 7.11 2.51 3.14
CA SER A 108 6.63 1.52 4.11
C SER A 108 5.10 1.43 4.19
N SER A 109 4.40 2.49 3.77
CA SER A 109 2.94 2.53 3.80
C SER A 109 2.36 3.47 2.74
N HIS A 110 1.05 3.37 2.52
CA HIS A 110 0.33 4.32 1.68
C HIS A 110 0.36 5.77 2.18
N ASP A 111 0.65 6.01 3.46
CA ASP A 111 0.77 7.37 3.97
C ASP A 111 1.95 8.11 3.35
N GLU A 112 2.96 7.37 2.91
CA GLU A 112 4.16 7.90 2.27
C GLU A 112 3.99 8.08 0.75
N TRP A 113 3.51 7.05 0.04
CA TRP A 113 3.43 7.10 -1.44
C TRP A 113 2.12 7.71 -1.97
N TRP A 114 1.01 7.67 -1.25
CA TRP A 114 -0.25 8.24 -1.73
C TRP A 114 -0.17 9.77 -1.95
N PRO A 115 0.47 10.57 -1.06
CA PRO A 115 0.71 11.98 -1.33
C PRO A 115 1.52 12.22 -2.61
N PHE A 116 2.47 11.34 -2.93
CA PHE A 116 3.25 11.41 -4.17
C PHE A 116 2.37 11.20 -5.40
N LEU A 117 1.55 10.14 -5.43
CA LEU A 117 0.54 9.91 -6.47
C LEU A 117 -0.38 11.13 -6.65
N ARG A 118 -0.92 11.66 -5.54
CA ARG A 118 -1.80 12.83 -5.57
C ARG A 118 -1.10 14.06 -6.17
N CYS A 119 0.19 14.25 -5.87
CA CYS A 119 0.97 15.32 -6.48
C CYS A 119 1.12 15.14 -7.99
N LEU A 120 1.43 13.93 -8.47
CA LEU A 120 1.54 13.64 -9.91
C LEU A 120 0.22 13.96 -10.63
N ASN A 121 -0.90 13.49 -10.09
CA ASN A 121 -2.23 13.76 -10.63
C ASN A 121 -2.56 15.25 -10.67
N TYR A 122 -2.12 16.01 -9.67
CA TYR A 122 -2.31 17.47 -9.63
C TYR A 122 -1.53 18.20 -10.73
N GLN A 123 -0.37 17.71 -11.16
CA GLN A 123 0.38 18.30 -12.29
C GLN A 123 -0.34 18.08 -13.63
N GLY A 124 -1.27 17.12 -13.68
CA GLY A 124 -2.11 16.81 -14.84
C GLY A 124 -1.55 15.68 -15.68
N LYS A 125 -2.45 14.93 -16.34
CA LYS A 125 -2.13 13.68 -17.05
C LYS A 125 -1.02 13.77 -18.10
N THR A 126 -0.78 14.94 -18.68
CA THR A 126 0.29 15.12 -19.69
C THR A 126 1.67 15.26 -19.08
N GLN A 127 1.76 15.54 -17.78
CA GLN A 127 3.00 15.69 -17.02
C GLN A 127 3.45 14.37 -16.37
N ILE A 128 2.51 13.44 -16.16
CA ILE A 128 2.77 12.12 -15.56
C ILE A 128 3.76 11.33 -16.42
N GLY A 129 4.79 10.75 -15.81
CA GLY A 129 5.86 10.02 -16.51
C GLY A 129 7.05 10.88 -16.94
N LEU A 130 7.03 12.20 -16.69
CA LEU A 130 8.23 13.02 -16.75
C LEU A 130 9.00 12.91 -15.42
N GLU A 131 10.29 12.56 -15.47
CA GLU A 131 11.09 12.31 -14.26
C GLU A 131 11.28 13.59 -13.43
N ASP A 132 11.45 14.75 -14.06
CA ASP A 132 11.57 16.04 -13.37
C ASP A 132 10.31 16.37 -12.55
N VAL A 133 9.14 16.05 -13.08
CA VAL A 133 7.85 16.16 -12.39
C VAL A 133 7.79 15.20 -11.20
N SER A 134 8.23 13.95 -11.37
CA SER A 134 8.27 12.99 -10.27
C SER A 134 9.26 13.39 -9.19
N ARG A 135 10.47 13.82 -9.52
CA ARG A 135 11.44 14.37 -8.56
C ARG A 135 10.90 15.58 -7.82
N LYS A 136 10.18 16.47 -8.52
CA LYS A 136 9.48 17.61 -7.90
C LYS A 136 8.43 17.12 -6.89
N CYS A 137 7.60 16.16 -7.26
CA CYS A 137 6.57 15.63 -6.37
C CYS A 137 7.14 14.88 -5.16
N ALA A 138 8.20 14.08 -5.34
CA ALA A 138 8.90 13.44 -4.24
C ALA A 138 9.41 14.47 -3.22
N ARG A 139 10.05 15.55 -3.70
CA ARG A 139 10.48 16.67 -2.85
C ARG A 139 9.33 17.34 -2.11
N VAL A 140 8.19 17.56 -2.77
CA VAL A 140 6.99 18.19 -2.17
C VAL A 140 6.46 17.36 -0.99
N VAL A 141 6.55 16.04 -1.08
CA VAL A 141 6.01 15.14 -0.05
C VAL A 141 7.07 14.63 0.93
N GLY A 142 8.33 15.10 0.80
CA GLY A 142 9.43 14.73 1.68
C GLY A 142 10.03 13.35 1.40
N LEU A 143 9.76 12.74 0.24
CA LEU A 143 10.42 11.52 -0.20
C LEU A 143 11.79 11.87 -0.81
N ASP A 144 12.86 11.34 -0.23
CA ASP A 144 14.20 11.45 -0.81
C ASP A 144 14.31 10.52 -2.01
N TRP A 145 14.24 11.08 -3.22
CA TRP A 145 14.22 10.31 -4.47
C TRP A 145 15.40 9.35 -4.61
N ASP A 146 16.59 9.75 -4.19
CA ASP A 146 17.81 8.98 -4.44
C ASP A 146 18.11 8.04 -3.25
N GLN A 147 17.98 8.51 -2.00
CA GLN A 147 18.28 7.71 -0.80
C GLN A 147 17.20 6.68 -0.47
N SER A 148 15.95 6.92 -0.85
CA SER A 148 14.87 5.93 -0.66
C SER A 148 15.01 4.71 -1.56
N GLY A 149 15.78 4.80 -2.65
CA GLY A 149 15.85 3.76 -3.69
C GLY A 149 14.88 3.99 -4.86
N ILE A 150 13.94 4.94 -4.76
CA ILE A 150 12.97 5.24 -5.84
C ILE A 150 13.68 5.56 -7.16
N GLY A 151 14.69 6.42 -7.15
CA GLY A 151 15.41 6.83 -8.36
C GLY A 151 16.18 5.69 -9.01
N ALA A 152 16.77 4.81 -8.20
CA ALA A 152 17.45 3.61 -8.69
C ALA A 152 16.44 2.61 -9.29
N CYS A 153 15.27 2.46 -8.67
CA CYS A 153 14.19 1.63 -9.19
C CYS A 153 13.68 2.15 -10.55
N VAL A 154 13.43 3.46 -10.65
CA VAL A 154 12.90 4.11 -11.86
C VAL A 154 13.86 4.00 -13.04
N SER A 155 15.16 4.20 -12.81
CA SER A 155 16.18 4.16 -13.85
C SER A 155 16.68 2.74 -14.17
N GLY A 156 16.43 1.78 -13.29
CA GLY A 156 16.93 0.41 -13.37
C GLY A 156 15.93 -0.61 -13.90
N ASP A 157 16.35 -1.88 -13.88
CA ASP A 157 15.51 -3.00 -14.33
C ASP A 157 14.42 -3.37 -13.31
N GLU A 158 14.54 -2.91 -12.07
CA GLU A 158 13.52 -3.13 -11.04
C GLU A 158 12.17 -2.53 -11.45
N GLY A 159 12.15 -1.26 -11.86
CA GLY A 159 10.92 -0.59 -12.30
C GLY A 159 10.27 -1.29 -13.49
N LYS A 160 11.05 -1.73 -14.47
CA LYS A 160 10.57 -2.50 -15.63
C LYS A 160 9.95 -3.83 -15.20
N ARG A 161 10.61 -4.55 -14.28
CA ARG A 161 10.11 -5.81 -13.72
C ARG A 161 8.80 -5.59 -12.97
N LEU A 162 8.72 -4.58 -12.09
CA LEU A 162 7.51 -4.25 -11.35
C LEU A 162 6.34 -3.92 -12.30
N LEU A 163 6.59 -3.15 -13.36
CA LEU A 163 5.56 -2.83 -14.36
C LEU A 163 5.06 -4.10 -15.06
N ARG A 164 5.98 -4.98 -15.48
CA ARG A 164 5.61 -6.25 -16.11
C ARG A 164 4.77 -7.13 -15.17
N GLU A 165 5.21 -7.31 -13.93
CA GLU A 165 4.51 -8.10 -12.92
C GLU A 165 3.11 -7.54 -12.62
N SER A 166 2.99 -6.21 -12.52
CA SER A 166 1.71 -5.53 -12.31
C SER A 166 0.75 -5.72 -13.49
N VAL A 167 1.25 -5.62 -14.73
CA VAL A 167 0.45 -5.90 -15.93
C VAL A 167 0.00 -7.36 -16.00
N GLU A 168 0.87 -8.30 -15.65
CA GLU A 168 0.51 -9.72 -15.59
C GLU A 168 -0.51 -9.98 -14.48
N TYR A 169 -0.39 -9.34 -13.32
CA TYR A 169 -1.38 -9.39 -12.24
C TYR A 169 -2.74 -8.87 -12.71
N SER A 170 -2.79 -7.70 -13.35
CA SER A 170 -4.03 -7.14 -13.90
C SER A 170 -4.69 -8.10 -14.89
N LYS A 171 -3.92 -8.72 -15.78
CA LYS A 171 -4.42 -9.73 -16.74
C LYS A 171 -5.00 -10.96 -16.04
N ARG A 172 -4.29 -11.53 -15.06
CA ARG A 172 -4.74 -12.72 -14.32
C ARG A 172 -6.01 -12.46 -13.51
N ASN A 173 -6.20 -11.24 -13.03
CA ASN A 173 -7.37 -10.85 -12.23
C ASN A 173 -8.46 -10.15 -13.06
N HIS A 174 -8.39 -10.24 -14.40
CA HIS A 174 -9.38 -9.65 -15.31
C HIS A 174 -9.61 -8.14 -15.12
N ILE A 175 -8.58 -7.41 -14.68
CA ILE A 175 -8.58 -5.95 -14.56
C ILE A 175 -8.31 -5.36 -15.95
N THR A 176 -9.36 -5.05 -16.69
CA THR A 176 -9.28 -4.62 -18.10
C THR A 176 -9.62 -3.15 -18.33
N THR A 177 -10.24 -2.51 -17.34
CA THR A 177 -10.74 -1.14 -17.40
C THR A 177 -10.10 -0.29 -16.31
N SER A 178 -9.68 0.92 -16.68
CA SER A 178 -9.20 1.92 -15.73
C SER A 178 -10.31 2.97 -15.59
N CYS A 179 -10.90 3.22 -14.42
CA CYS A 179 -10.56 2.68 -13.10
C CYS A 179 -11.41 1.47 -12.70
N THR A 180 -10.81 0.40 -12.18
CA THR A 180 -11.53 -0.69 -11.49
C THR A 180 -11.19 -0.68 -10.01
N ILE A 181 -12.20 -0.60 -9.14
CA ILE A 181 -12.03 -0.60 -7.68
C ILE A 181 -12.36 -1.99 -7.15
N ILE A 182 -11.37 -2.63 -6.51
CA ILE A 182 -11.52 -3.93 -5.85
C ILE A 182 -11.36 -3.71 -4.35
N ILE A 183 -12.34 -4.15 -3.57
CA ILE A 183 -12.30 -4.11 -2.10
C ILE A 183 -12.56 -5.52 -1.59
N ASN A 184 -11.60 -6.04 -0.81
CA ASN A 184 -11.63 -7.39 -0.25
C ASN A 184 -11.86 -8.47 -1.32
N GLY A 185 -11.09 -8.39 -2.42
CA GLY A 185 -11.15 -9.33 -3.54
C GLY A 185 -12.39 -9.23 -4.45
N LYS A 186 -13.32 -8.30 -4.18
CA LYS A 186 -14.54 -8.10 -4.98
C LYS A 186 -14.48 -6.79 -5.74
N VAL A 187 -14.81 -6.83 -7.03
CA VAL A 187 -15.05 -5.62 -7.83
C VAL A 187 -16.24 -4.88 -7.23
N ARG A 188 -16.05 -3.59 -6.92
CA ARG A 188 -17.06 -2.73 -6.28
C ARG A 188 -17.55 -1.60 -7.14
N CYS A 189 -16.73 -1.18 -8.08
CA CYS A 189 -17.04 -0.12 -9.02
C CYS A 189 -16.07 -0.19 -10.17
N ILE A 190 -16.56 0.07 -11.38
CA ILE A 190 -15.75 0.33 -12.55
C ILE A 190 -16.13 1.70 -13.08
N ARG A 191 -15.14 2.51 -13.45
CA ARG A 191 -15.37 3.75 -14.17
C ARG A 191 -14.84 3.65 -15.59
N ASP A 192 -15.76 3.87 -16.52
CA ASP A 192 -15.51 3.94 -17.95
C ASP A 192 -16.37 5.07 -18.52
N SER A 193 -15.85 6.30 -18.42
CA SER A 193 -16.55 7.59 -18.53
C SER A 193 -17.67 7.83 -17.49
N THR A 194 -18.43 6.80 -17.15
CA THR A 194 -19.45 6.78 -16.08
C THR A 194 -19.17 5.66 -15.08
N TRP A 195 -19.74 5.78 -13.88
CA TRP A 195 -19.68 4.73 -12.86
C TRP A 195 -20.60 3.56 -13.23
N LYS A 196 -20.07 2.34 -13.11
CA LYS A 196 -20.70 1.07 -13.43
C LYS A 196 -20.43 0.09 -12.29
N GLU A 197 -21.31 -0.90 -12.12
CA GLU A 197 -21.15 -1.96 -11.12
C GLU A 197 -20.97 -1.42 -9.68
N CYS A 198 -21.63 -0.30 -9.37
CA CYS A 198 -21.53 0.43 -8.11
C CYS A 198 -22.83 0.31 -7.29
N ASP A 199 -23.28 -0.91 -7.02
CA ASP A 199 -24.58 -1.15 -6.36
C ASP A 199 -24.66 -0.54 -4.95
N ASP A 200 -23.49 -0.42 -4.29
CA ASP A 200 -23.34 0.17 -2.97
C ASP A 200 -23.11 1.70 -3.00
N GLY A 201 -23.16 2.34 -4.17
CA GLY A 201 -22.78 3.73 -4.37
C GLY A 201 -21.31 3.92 -4.78
N HIS A 202 -20.94 5.17 -5.09
CA HIS A 202 -19.64 5.53 -5.68
C HIS A 202 -19.06 6.85 -5.13
N THR A 203 -19.66 7.39 -4.07
CA THR A 203 -19.15 8.57 -3.38
C THR A 203 -18.08 8.16 -2.35
N PRO A 204 -17.24 9.09 -1.88
CA PRO A 204 -16.32 8.77 -0.78
C PRO A 204 -17.01 8.21 0.46
N ALA A 205 -18.24 8.64 0.77
CA ALA A 205 -18.99 8.14 1.93
C ALA A 205 -19.38 6.67 1.78
N ASP A 206 -19.77 6.27 0.56
CA ASP A 206 -20.15 4.90 0.23
C ASP A 206 -18.96 3.94 0.39
N PHE A 207 -17.80 4.32 -0.15
CA PHE A 207 -16.56 3.54 0.00
C PHE A 207 -16.12 3.44 1.45
N VAL A 208 -16.17 4.54 2.22
CA VAL A 208 -15.84 4.54 3.65
C VAL A 208 -16.79 3.62 4.42
N HIS A 209 -18.08 3.65 4.14
CA HIS A 209 -19.05 2.74 4.76
C HIS A 209 -18.73 1.28 4.46
N ARG A 210 -18.48 0.95 3.18
CA ARG A 210 -18.11 -0.40 2.76
C ARG A 210 -16.82 -0.87 3.41
N ILE A 211 -15.77 -0.04 3.46
CA ILE A 211 -14.48 -0.38 4.06
C ILE A 211 -14.63 -0.65 5.55
N ASN A 212 -15.35 0.19 6.29
CA ASN A 212 -15.62 -0.06 7.71
C ASN A 212 -16.36 -1.39 7.91
N SER A 213 -17.37 -1.67 7.08
CA SER A 213 -18.09 -2.95 7.16
C SER A 213 -17.19 -4.16 6.89
N GLU A 214 -16.27 -4.09 5.93
CA GLU A 214 -15.32 -5.18 5.67
C GLU A 214 -14.26 -5.30 6.77
N TYR A 215 -13.78 -4.17 7.32
CA TYR A 215 -12.84 -4.14 8.43
C TYR A 215 -13.43 -4.80 9.68
N ASP A 216 -14.66 -4.45 10.03
CA ASP A 216 -15.35 -5.00 11.20
C ASP A 216 -15.54 -6.51 11.05
N LYS A 217 -15.85 -7.01 9.84
CA LYS A 217 -15.94 -8.46 9.57
C LYS A 217 -14.60 -9.15 9.76
N LEU A 218 -13.53 -8.63 9.16
CA LEU A 218 -12.18 -9.21 9.25
C LEU A 218 -11.66 -9.28 10.69
N ASN A 219 -12.10 -8.36 11.55
CA ASN A 219 -11.66 -8.25 12.94
C ASN A 219 -12.73 -8.65 13.97
N SER A 220 -13.82 -9.30 13.51
CA SER A 220 -14.84 -9.88 14.37
C SER A 220 -14.45 -11.28 14.83
N LYS A 221 -14.83 -11.65 16.06
CA LYS A 221 -14.49 -12.93 16.70
C LYS A 221 -15.00 -14.19 15.97
N GLU A 222 -15.91 -14.06 15.00
CA GLU A 222 -16.38 -15.20 14.20
C GLU A 222 -15.31 -15.77 13.26
N PHE A 223 -14.32 -14.98 12.86
CA PHE A 223 -13.23 -15.47 12.01
C PHE A 223 -12.21 -16.31 12.80
N ASP A 224 -12.01 -16.01 14.09
CA ASP A 224 -11.13 -16.77 14.98
C ASP A 224 -11.69 -18.17 15.32
N SER A 225 -13.02 -18.34 15.36
CA SER A 225 -13.64 -19.65 15.63
C SER A 225 -13.45 -20.67 14.49
N ASN A 226 -13.36 -20.22 13.23
CA ASN A 226 -13.17 -21.13 12.08
C ASN A 226 -11.70 -21.51 11.84
N VAL A 227 -10.75 -20.69 12.29
CA VAL A 227 -9.32 -21.06 12.20
C VAL A 227 -8.96 -22.08 13.28
N THR A 228 -9.60 -22.02 14.44
CA THR A 228 -9.34 -22.96 15.54
C THR A 228 -9.86 -24.37 15.24
N GLU A 229 -10.92 -24.54 14.45
CA GLU A 229 -11.44 -25.86 14.04
C GLU A 229 -10.66 -26.54 12.90
N ILE A 230 -9.88 -25.79 12.11
CA ILE A 230 -9.08 -26.39 11.01
C ILE A 230 -7.75 -26.95 11.53
N PHE A 231 -7.31 -26.53 12.72
CA PHE A 231 -6.07 -26.98 13.37
C PHE A 231 -6.30 -27.94 14.55
N MET A 232 -7.50 -28.50 14.72
CA MET A 232 -7.79 -29.59 15.67
C MET A 232 -8.07 -30.92 14.97
#